data_AF-A0AAW0GQM2-F1
#
_entry.id   AF-A0AAW0GQM2-F1
#
_cell.length_a   1.000
_cell.length_b   1.000
_cell.length_c   1.000
_cell.angle_alpha   90.00
_cell.angle_beta   90.00
_cell.angle_gamma   90.00
#
_symmetry.space_group_name_H-M   'P 1'
#
loop_
_entity.id
_entity.type
_entity.pdbx_description
1 polymer ?
#
loop_
_entity_poly.entity_id
_entity_poly.type
_entity_poly.pdbx_seq_one_letter_code
_entity_poly.pdbx_strand_id
1 'polypeptide(L)'
;MDLPDFSRLNISTKDPEIPDDIATATDPKLVKLKHFARLLPYSIESNAEMQRRLEVILLRIAQCVEAKDYYPGLRNWDIILCCWFMLEYPFPKEKRIQLIVLYYHICTTPGMPTFIVQSCSSTIVNLLEYQETDHHGPKTSLETSI
;
A
#
# COMPACT_ATOMS: atom_id res chain seq x y z
N MET A 1 42.49 1.08 -3.57
CA MET A 1 41.14 0.66 -3.97
C MET A 1 40.77 1.49 -5.17
N ASP A 2 40.79 0.90 -6.36
CA ASP A 2 40.36 1.58 -7.58
C ASP A 2 38.84 1.65 -7.59
N LEU A 3 38.30 2.87 -7.62
CA LEU A 3 36.86 3.11 -7.69
C LEU A 3 36.36 2.73 -9.10
N PRO A 4 35.25 1.98 -9.22
CA PRO A 4 34.68 1.68 -10.52
C PRO A 4 34.22 2.96 -11.23
N ASP A 5 34.42 3.02 -12.55
CA ASP A 5 34.05 4.16 -13.39
C ASP A 5 32.52 4.23 -13.57
N PHE A 6 31.89 5.19 -12.88
CA PHE A 6 30.45 5.43 -12.90
C PHE A 6 29.98 6.17 -14.15
N SER A 7 30.88 6.61 -15.04
CA SER A 7 30.55 7.38 -16.26
C SER A 7 29.69 6.60 -17.26
N ARG A 8 29.54 5.28 -17.07
CA ARG A 8 28.72 4.38 -17.89
C ARG A 8 27.29 4.18 -17.36
N LEU A 9 26.94 4.74 -16.19
CA LEU A 9 25.58 4.72 -15.68
C LEU A 9 24.71 5.72 -16.45
N ASN A 10 24.26 5.33 -17.64
CA ASN A 10 23.26 6.07 -18.38
C ASN A 10 21.86 5.68 -17.87
N ILE A 11 21.24 6.56 -17.08
CA ILE A 11 19.84 6.43 -16.69
C ILE A 11 19.01 6.66 -17.96
N SER A 12 18.42 5.59 -18.48
CA SER A 12 17.58 5.63 -19.69
C SER A 12 16.58 6.79 -19.63
N THR A 13 16.78 7.80 -20.49
CA THR A 13 15.96 9.02 -20.59
C THR A 13 14.62 8.80 -21.30
N LYS A 14 14.10 7.57 -21.32
CA LYS A 14 12.77 7.32 -21.87
C LYS A 14 11.77 7.86 -20.88
N ASP A 15 10.90 8.75 -21.34
CA ASP A 15 9.83 9.27 -20.50
C ASP A 15 9.05 8.08 -19.90
N PRO A 16 8.77 8.10 -18.59
CA PRO A 16 8.13 6.99 -17.91
C PRO A 16 6.74 6.74 -18.52
N GLU A 17 6.51 5.50 -18.94
CA GLU A 17 5.23 5.10 -19.51
C GLU A 17 4.21 4.98 -18.36
N ILE A 18 3.19 5.85 -18.38
CA ILE A 18 2.08 5.80 -17.44
C ILE A 18 0.96 4.96 -18.08
N PRO A 19 0.56 3.84 -17.46
CA PRO A 19 -0.52 3.01 -17.97
C PRO A 19 -1.84 3.75 -18.18
N ASP A 20 -2.59 3.37 -19.21
CA ASP A 20 -3.83 4.05 -19.64
C ASP A 20 -4.92 4.11 -18.56
N ASP A 21 -4.97 3.10 -17.70
CA ASP A 21 -5.93 3.00 -16.60
C ASP A 21 -5.69 4.06 -15.52
N ILE A 22 -4.43 4.47 -15.33
CA ILE A 22 -4.05 5.57 -14.43
C ILE A 22 -4.10 6.91 -15.17
N ALA A 23 -3.73 6.93 -16.46
CA ALA A 23 -3.70 8.15 -17.26
C ALA A 23 -5.09 8.76 -17.49
N THR A 24 -6.11 7.93 -17.69
CA THR A 24 -7.48 8.35 -18.02
C THR A 24 -8.40 8.49 -16.80
N ALA A 25 -7.95 8.02 -15.64
CA ALA A 25 -8.78 8.01 -14.44
C ALA A 25 -9.15 9.43 -13.93
N THR A 26 -10.42 9.58 -13.54
CA THR A 26 -10.96 10.82 -12.94
C THR A 26 -11.11 10.72 -11.41
N ASP A 27 -10.95 9.52 -10.83
CA ASP A 27 -11.01 9.33 -9.37
C ASP A 27 -9.90 10.16 -8.68
N PRO A 28 -10.21 10.99 -7.67
CA PRO A 28 -9.24 11.74 -6.90
C PRO A 28 -8.00 10.94 -6.46
N LYS A 29 -8.18 9.66 -6.09
CA LYS A 29 -7.09 8.78 -5.64
C LYS A 29 -6.13 8.45 -6.77
N LEU A 30 -6.67 8.17 -7.95
CA LEU A 30 -5.88 7.86 -9.14
C LEU A 30 -5.22 9.12 -9.72
N VAL A 31 -5.84 10.29 -9.57
CA VAL A 31 -5.22 11.58 -9.92
C VAL A 31 -3.98 11.85 -9.06
N LYS A 32 -4.05 11.58 -7.75
CA LYS A 32 -2.89 11.68 -6.85
C LYS A 32 -1.77 10.74 -7.29
N LEU A 33 -2.10 9.47 -7.55
CA LEU A 33 -1.15 8.47 -8.06
C LEU A 33 -0.51 8.88 -9.38
N LYS A 34 -1.29 9.43 -10.32
CA LYS A 34 -0.80 9.94 -11.60
C LYS A 34 0.21 11.07 -11.43
N HIS A 35 0.04 11.92 -10.42
CA HIS A 35 1.02 12.97 -10.11
C HIS A 35 2.34 12.36 -9.64
N PHE A 36 2.31 11.39 -8.72
CA PHE A 36 3.52 10.70 -8.26
C PHE A 36 4.21 9.92 -9.38
N ALA A 37 3.44 9.26 -10.24
CA ALA A 37 3.98 8.52 -11.38
C ALA A 37 4.88 9.38 -12.28
N ARG A 38 4.52 10.66 -12.48
CA ARG A 38 5.30 11.60 -13.28
C ARG A 38 6.61 12.04 -12.64
N LEU A 39 6.74 11.91 -11.33
CA LEU A 39 7.95 12.27 -10.59
C LEU A 39 8.99 11.14 -10.58
N LEU A 40 8.59 9.93 -10.97
CA LEU A 40 9.46 8.76 -10.95
C LEU A 40 10.25 8.64 -12.27
N PRO A 41 11.55 8.28 -12.22
CA PRO A 41 12.36 8.07 -13.41
C PRO A 41 12.10 6.71 -14.09
N TYR A 42 11.13 5.93 -13.59
CA TYR A 42 10.79 4.59 -14.09
C TYR A 42 9.28 4.46 -14.31
N SER A 43 8.89 3.61 -15.25
CA SER A 43 7.49 3.27 -15.52
C SER A 43 6.87 2.54 -14.33
N ILE A 44 5.59 2.80 -14.08
CA ILE A 44 4.83 2.18 -12.99
C ILE A 44 3.89 1.10 -13.53
N GLU A 45 3.52 0.15 -12.68
CA GLU A 45 2.52 -0.85 -13.04
C GLU A 45 1.11 -0.26 -13.15
N SER A 46 0.27 -0.92 -13.94
CA SER A 46 -1.15 -0.59 -14.04
C SER A 46 -1.84 -0.76 -12.69
N ASN A 47 -2.88 0.04 -12.44
CA ASN A 47 -3.71 -0.11 -11.26
C ASN A 47 -4.32 -1.51 -11.19
N ALA A 48 -4.83 -2.02 -12.32
CA ALA A 48 -5.43 -3.35 -12.39
C ALA A 48 -4.45 -4.47 -12.03
N GLU A 49 -3.18 -4.36 -12.41
CA GLU A 49 -2.15 -5.32 -11.99
C GLU A 49 -1.86 -5.25 -10.50
N MET A 50 -1.74 -4.03 -9.96
CA MET A 50 -1.49 -3.83 -8.54
C MET A 50 -2.65 -4.30 -7.65
N GLN A 51 -3.90 -4.17 -8.12
CA GLN A 51 -5.07 -4.76 -7.45
C GLN A 51 -5.04 -6.29 -7.44
N ARG A 52 -4.62 -6.92 -8.55
CA ARG A 52 -4.44 -8.39 -8.58
C ARG A 52 -3.34 -8.85 -7.61
N ARG A 53 -2.23 -8.13 -7.52
CA ARG A 53 -1.18 -8.41 -6.54
C ARG A 53 -1.70 -8.27 -5.10
N LEU A 54 -2.52 -7.25 -4.83
CA LEU A 54 -3.18 -7.09 -3.53
C LEU A 54 -4.08 -8.29 -3.19
N GLU A 55 -4.87 -8.77 -4.15
CA GLU A 55 -5.73 -9.94 -3.93
C GLU A 55 -4.94 -11.19 -3.55
N VAL A 56 -3.76 -11.39 -4.14
CA VAL A 56 -2.86 -12.47 -3.75
C VAL A 56 -2.39 -12.30 -2.31
N ILE A 57 -1.99 -11.09 -1.91
CA ILE A 57 -1.57 -10.82 -0.51
C ILE A 57 -2.70 -11.13 0.46
N LEU A 58 -3.91 -10.64 0.19
CA LEU A 58 -5.09 -10.88 1.04
C LEU A 58 -5.47 -12.36 1.11
N LEU A 59 -5.41 -13.08 -0.01
CA LEU A 59 -5.64 -14.52 -0.06
C LEU A 59 -4.63 -15.27 0.82
N ARG A 60 -3.34 -14.88 0.76
CA ARG A 60 -2.30 -15.52 1.57
C ARG A 60 -2.47 -15.24 3.06
N ILE A 61 -2.87 -14.03 3.43
CA ILE A 61 -3.24 -13.69 4.81
C ILE A 61 -4.38 -14.59 5.29
N ALA A 62 -5.46 -14.72 4.49
CA ALA A 62 -6.59 -15.59 4.84
C ALA A 62 -6.17 -17.06 5.03
N GLN A 63 -5.33 -17.58 4.14
CA GLN A 63 -4.79 -18.95 4.23
C GLN A 63 -3.93 -19.16 5.48
N CYS A 64 -3.09 -18.18 5.85
CA CYS A 64 -2.30 -18.25 7.08
C CYS A 64 -3.19 -18.30 8.32
N VAL A 65 -4.29 -17.53 8.34
CA VAL A 65 -5.25 -17.53 9.45
C VAL A 65 -6.00 -18.86 9.52
N GLU A 66 -6.45 -19.40 8.39
CA GLU A 66 -7.12 -20.70 8.32
C GLU A 66 -6.20 -21.83 8.79
N ALA A 67 -4.93 -21.80 8.39
CA ALA A 67 -3.90 -22.75 8.83
C ALA A 67 -3.40 -22.52 10.27
N LYS A 68 -3.83 -21.43 10.92
CA LYS A 68 -3.34 -20.97 12.23
C LYS A 68 -1.82 -20.72 12.26
N ASP A 69 -1.21 -20.44 11.11
CA ASP A 69 0.19 -20.05 10.98
C ASP A 69 0.34 -18.54 11.16
N TYR A 70 0.28 -18.11 12.42
CA TYR A 70 0.43 -16.69 12.79
C TYR A 70 1.89 -16.23 12.72
N TYR A 71 2.84 -17.15 12.86
CA TYR A 71 4.27 -16.88 12.76
C TYR A 71 5.01 -18.13 12.28
N PRO A 72 5.79 -18.04 11.18
CA PRO A 72 6.18 -16.84 10.44
C PRO A 72 5.19 -16.39 9.34
N GLY A 73 4.17 -17.19 9.00
CA GLY A 73 3.33 -16.98 7.81
C GLY A 73 2.62 -15.63 7.79
N LEU A 74 1.65 -15.44 8.68
CA LEU A 74 0.87 -14.20 8.74
C LEU A 74 1.76 -12.95 8.87
N ARG A 75 2.79 -13.01 9.74
CA ARG A 75 3.72 -11.91 9.97
C ARG A 75 4.43 -11.46 8.69
N ASN A 76 4.89 -12.40 7.87
CA ASN A 76 5.57 -12.07 6.62
C ASN A 76 4.63 -11.40 5.62
N TRP A 77 3.39 -11.90 5.49
CA TRP A 77 2.40 -11.30 4.61
C TRP A 77 1.92 -9.94 5.10
N ASP A 78 1.87 -9.72 6.42
CA ASP A 78 1.57 -8.43 7.03
C ASP A 78 2.65 -7.37 6.71
N ILE A 79 3.93 -7.76 6.73
CA ILE A 79 5.04 -6.88 6.26
C ILE A 79 4.87 -6.53 4.78
N ILE A 80 4.56 -7.52 3.94
CA ILE A 80 4.35 -7.30 2.49
C ILE A 80 3.15 -6.37 2.26
N LEU A 81 2.08 -6.53 3.03
CA LEU A 81 0.92 -5.66 3.00
C LEU A 81 1.29 -4.21 3.42
N CYS A 82 2.10 -4.05 4.47
CA CYS A 82 2.60 -2.73 4.86
C CYS A 82 3.45 -2.08 3.76
N CYS A 83 4.29 -2.86 3.09
CA CYS A 83 5.02 -2.39 1.91
C CYS A 83 4.08 -1.97 0.78
N TRP A 84 3.00 -2.72 0.55
CA TRP A 84 2.00 -2.37 -0.45
C TRP A 84 1.32 -1.03 -0.14
N PHE A 85 1.01 -0.75 1.13
CA PHE A 85 0.42 0.53 1.54
C PHE A 85 1.31 1.74 1.19
N MET A 86 2.63 1.60 1.31
CA MET A 86 3.57 2.68 0.96
C MET A 86 3.57 3.06 -0.53
N LEU A 87 3.02 2.22 -1.41
CA LEU A 87 2.97 2.49 -2.84
C LEU A 87 1.84 3.47 -3.23
N GLU A 88 1.01 3.90 -2.27
CA GLU A 88 -0.09 4.85 -2.45
C GLU A 88 -1.14 4.48 -3.53
N TYR A 89 -1.24 3.20 -3.90
CA TYR A 89 -2.32 2.72 -4.76
C TYR A 89 -3.67 2.78 -4.03
N PRO A 90 -4.79 3.04 -4.72
CA PRO A 90 -6.10 3.08 -4.10
C PRO A 90 -6.47 1.72 -3.52
N PHE A 91 -6.78 1.68 -2.23
CA PHE A 91 -7.22 0.48 -1.54
C PHE A 91 -8.75 0.39 -1.48
N PRO A 92 -9.39 -0.64 -2.08
CA PRO A 92 -10.86 -0.79 -2.10
C PRO A 92 -11.46 -0.86 -0.69
N LYS A 93 -12.54 -0.12 -0.44
CA LYS A 93 -13.13 0.03 0.90
C LYS A 93 -13.65 -1.30 1.44
N GLU A 94 -14.25 -2.11 0.58
CA GLU A 94 -14.86 -3.39 0.92
C GLU A 94 -13.81 -4.38 1.45
N LYS A 95 -12.69 -4.49 0.73
CA LYS A 95 -11.54 -5.32 1.14
C LYS A 95 -10.96 -4.86 2.48
N ARG A 96 -11.06 -3.56 2.77
CA ARG A 96 -10.46 -2.94 3.95
C ARG A 96 -11.22 -3.32 5.20
N ILE A 97 -12.54 -3.20 5.11
CA ILE A 97 -13.46 -3.58 6.18
C ILE A 97 -13.29 -5.07 6.49
N GLN A 98 -13.24 -5.93 5.47
CA GLN A 98 -13.02 -7.36 5.67
C GLN A 98 -11.71 -7.66 6.39
N LEU A 99 -10.63 -6.96 6.02
CA LEU A 99 -9.32 -7.13 6.63
C LEU A 99 -9.29 -6.64 8.09
N ILE A 100 -9.91 -5.49 8.38
CA ILE A 100 -10.04 -4.98 9.76
C ILE A 100 -10.79 -5.98 10.64
N VAL A 101 -11.91 -6.53 10.15
CA VAL A 101 -12.70 -7.53 10.86
C VAL A 101 -11.86 -8.79 11.13
N LEU A 102 -11.10 -9.26 10.14
CA LEU A 102 -10.20 -10.40 10.29
C LEU A 102 -9.15 -10.17 11.39
N TYR A 103 -8.41 -9.05 11.32
CA TYR A 103 -7.39 -8.73 12.32
C TYR A 103 -7.99 -8.51 13.72
N TYR A 104 -9.19 -7.93 13.80
CA TYR A 104 -9.90 -7.75 15.07
C TYR A 104 -10.24 -9.09 15.73
N HIS A 105 -10.68 -10.08 14.94
CA HIS A 105 -10.91 -11.43 15.44
C HIS A 105 -9.63 -12.10 15.96
N ILE A 106 -8.49 -11.88 15.29
CA ILE A 106 -7.19 -12.38 15.75
C ILE A 106 -6.82 -11.74 17.10
N CYS A 107 -6.95 -10.41 17.22
CA CYS A 107 -6.64 -9.69 18.45
C CYS A 107 -7.50 -10.09 19.65
N THR A 108 -8.76 -10.49 19.41
CA THR A 108 -9.71 -10.88 20.46
C THR A 108 -9.66 -12.38 20.79
N THR A 109 -8.85 -13.16 20.08
CA THR A 109 -8.71 -14.60 20.33
C THR A 109 -7.93 -14.85 21.64
N PRO A 110 -8.50 -15.59 22.62
CA PRO A 110 -7.81 -15.87 23.87
C PRO A 110 -6.58 -16.76 23.64
N GLY A 111 -5.49 -16.48 24.35
CA GLY A 111 -4.24 -17.24 24.24
C GLY A 111 -3.34 -16.82 23.08
N MET A 112 -3.66 -15.73 22.38
CA MET A 112 -2.78 -15.17 21.35
C MET A 112 -1.50 -14.58 21.94
N PRO A 113 -0.34 -14.80 21.30
CA PRO A 113 0.90 -14.14 21.71
C PRO A 113 0.78 -12.62 21.60
N THR A 114 1.26 -11.92 22.62
CA THR A 114 1.15 -10.45 22.72
C THR A 114 1.78 -9.73 21.53
N PHE A 115 2.88 -10.25 20.97
CA PHE A 115 3.53 -9.65 19.81
C PHE A 115 2.71 -9.74 18.52
N ILE A 116 1.90 -10.80 18.36
CA ILE A 116 0.97 -10.93 17.22
C ILE A 116 -0.18 -9.94 17.38
N VAL A 117 -0.77 -9.87 18.58
CA VAL A 117 -1.83 -8.92 18.90
C VAL A 117 -1.37 -7.47 18.69
N GLN A 118 -0.16 -7.13 19.15
CA GLN A 118 0.42 -5.81 18.95
C GLN A 118 0.57 -5.49 17.46
N SER A 119 1.11 -6.41 16.67
CA SER A 119 1.32 -6.20 15.23
C SER A 119 -0.01 -6.02 14.49
N CYS A 120 -0.98 -6.90 14.76
CA CYS A 120 -2.32 -6.84 14.17
C CYS A 120 -3.05 -5.55 14.57
N SER A 121 -2.92 -5.12 15.83
CA SER A 121 -3.47 -3.85 16.32
C SER A 121 -2.88 -2.65 15.58
N SER A 122 -1.56 -2.61 15.39
CA SER A 122 -0.90 -1.57 14.58
C SER A 122 -1.41 -1.55 13.14
N THR A 123 -1.58 -2.72 12.52
CA THR A 123 -2.15 -2.80 11.16
C THR A 123 -3.59 -2.28 11.11
N ILE A 124 -4.43 -2.58 12.12
CA ILE A 124 -5.79 -2.03 12.20
C ILE A 124 -5.77 -0.50 12.29
N VAL A 125 -4.93 0.08 13.15
CA VAL A 125 -4.81 1.54 13.28
C VAL A 125 -4.43 2.17 11.94
N ASN A 126 -3.41 1.62 11.26
CA ASN A 126 -3.02 2.09 9.92
C ASN A 126 -4.20 2.03 8.93
N LEU A 127 -4.94 0.91 8.89
CA LEU A 127 -6.10 0.76 7.99
C LEU A 127 -7.21 1.79 8.25
N LEU A 128 -7.39 2.19 9.51
CA LEU A 128 -8.34 3.22 9.91
C LEU A 128 -7.84 4.63 9.56
N GLU A 129 -6.57 4.94 9.82
CA GLU A 129 -5.95 6.22 9.43
C GLU A 129 -5.95 6.44 7.92
N TYR A 130 -5.79 5.36 7.14
CA TYR A 130 -5.96 5.38 5.69
C TYR A 130 -7.37 5.82 5.24
N GLN A 131 -8.38 5.90 6.12
CA GLN A 131 -9.69 6.51 5.81
C GLN A 131 -9.70 8.03 6.09
N GLU A 132 -8.94 8.52 7.06
CA GLU A 132 -8.98 9.94 7.45
C GLU A 132 -8.32 10.84 6.40
N THR A 133 -7.28 10.34 5.74
CA THR A 133 -6.64 11.04 4.61
C THR A 133 -7.57 11.19 3.39
N ASP A 134 -8.66 10.41 3.32
CA ASP A 134 -9.66 10.49 2.25
C ASP A 134 -10.66 11.66 2.45
N HIS A 135 -10.80 12.20 3.67
CA HIS A 135 -11.71 13.32 3.97
C HIS A 135 -11.04 14.70 3.92
N HIS A 136 -9.72 14.76 3.80
CA HIS A 136 -9.01 16.01 3.56
C HIS A 136 -8.95 16.33 2.06
N GLY A 137 -10.11 16.67 1.51
CA GLY A 137 -10.16 17.54 0.33
C GLY A 137 -9.31 18.79 0.59
N PRO A 138 -8.74 19.41 -0.47
CA PRO A 138 -7.71 20.42 -0.32
C PRO A 138 -8.18 21.49 0.67
N LYS A 139 -7.46 21.62 1.80
CA LYS A 139 -7.46 22.87 2.54
C LYS A 139 -7.02 23.92 1.53
N THR A 140 -8.00 24.69 1.06
CA THR A 140 -7.84 25.85 0.22
C THR A 140 -6.62 26.63 0.69
N SER A 141 -5.68 26.79 -0.23
CA SER A 141 -4.58 27.73 -0.16
C SER A 141 -5.15 29.13 0.13
N LEU A 142 -5.23 29.48 1.41
CA LEU A 142 -5.51 30.82 1.89
C LEU A 142 -4.59 31.13 3.07
N GLU A 143 -3.29 30.88 2.90
CA GLU A 143 -2.24 31.55 3.68
C GLU A 143 -1.07 31.92 2.74
N THR A 144 -1.37 32.82 1.80
CA THR A 144 -0.36 33.68 1.18
C THR A 144 -1.04 35.01 0.89
N SER A 145 -1.15 35.84 1.94
CA SER A 145 -1.28 37.31 1.88
C SER A 145 -1.36 37.84 3.31
N ILE A 146 -0.20 37.96 3.97
CA ILE A 146 0.15 39.13 4.80
C ILE A 146 1.63 39.40 4.54
#